data_AF-A0A974WQP4-F1
#
_entry.id   AF-A0A974WQP4-F1
#
_cell.length_a   1.000
_cell.length_b   1.000
_cell.length_c   1.000
_cell.angle_alpha   90.00
_cell.angle_beta   90.00
_cell.angle_gamma   90.00
#
_symmetry.space_group_name_H-M   'P 1'
#
loop_
_entity.id
_entity.type
_entity.pdbx_description
1 polymer ?
#
loop_
_entity_poly.entity_id
_entity_poly.type
_entity_poly.pdbx_seq_one_letter_code
_entity_poly.pdbx_strand_id
1 'polypeptide(L)'
;MESKFYKIFLKIFWIYTSILSVIFVSFYYYIKLSLLLGFLIGSQSSSILFEIRNFFTSKALQKTKHPARTLSFLGFIIGLALIAAVTIISIFINHNSNQIFLLNEKLNKVIYPINLFAFLFGILTTPISIVISVLILRKGVNNGKD
;
A
#
# COMPACT_ATOMS: atom_id res chain seq x y z
N MET A 1 21.80 -9.48 6.26
CA MET A 1 20.45 -10.10 6.32
C MET A 1 19.41 -9.27 5.55
N GLU A 2 19.48 -7.93 5.60
CA GLU A 2 18.55 -7.02 4.93
C GLU A 2 18.42 -7.22 3.41
N SER A 3 19.51 -7.54 2.68
CA SER A 3 19.42 -7.66 1.22
C SER A 3 18.62 -8.87 0.71
N LYS A 4 18.65 -10.02 1.41
CA LYS A 4 17.91 -11.23 0.97
C LYS A 4 16.42 -11.10 1.28
N PHE A 5 16.08 -10.63 2.48
CA PHE A 5 14.68 -10.35 2.83
C PHE A 5 14.07 -9.31 1.90
N TYR A 6 14.75 -8.18 1.70
CA TYR A 6 14.26 -7.10 0.86
C TYR A 6 14.04 -7.54 -0.59
N LYS A 7 14.95 -8.34 -1.17
CA LYS A 7 14.78 -8.92 -2.51
C LYS A 7 13.56 -9.83 -2.62
N ILE A 8 13.32 -10.68 -1.62
CA ILE A 8 12.15 -11.57 -1.60
C ILE A 8 10.87 -10.75 -1.45
N PHE A 9 10.86 -9.79 -0.51
CA PHE A 9 9.77 -8.86 -0.30
C PHE A 9 9.37 -8.13 -1.57
N LEU A 10 10.33 -7.49 -2.26
CA LEU A 10 10.05 -6.78 -3.50
C LEU A 10 9.46 -7.70 -4.57
N LYS A 11 10.01 -8.91 -4.73
CA LYS A 11 9.47 -9.90 -5.68
C LYS A 11 8.01 -10.23 -5.37
N ILE A 12 7.70 -10.52 -4.10
CA ILE A 12 6.32 -10.86 -3.69
C ILE A 12 5.39 -9.66 -3.87
N PHE A 13 5.84 -8.47 -3.48
CA PHE A 13 5.08 -7.23 -3.65
C PHE A 13 4.68 -7.00 -5.10
N TRP A 14 5.63 -7.12 -6.03
CA TRP A 14 5.35 -6.94 -7.46
C TRP A 14 4.47 -8.04 -8.02
N ILE A 15 4.70 -9.31 -7.66
CA ILE A 15 3.85 -10.43 -8.10
C ILE A 15 2.41 -10.23 -7.60
N TYR A 16 2.23 -9.93 -6.32
CA TYR A 16 0.90 -9.71 -5.73
C TYR A 16 0.19 -8.51 -6.35
N THR A 17 0.92 -7.40 -6.53
CA THR A 17 0.39 -6.20 -7.21
C THR A 17 -0.04 -6.53 -8.63
N SER A 18 0.80 -7.21 -9.42
CA SER A 18 0.46 -7.59 -10.80
C SER A 18 -0.76 -8.50 -10.88
N ILE A 19 -0.86 -9.52 -10.01
CA ILE A 19 -2.02 -10.43 -9.99
C ILE A 19 -3.31 -9.65 -9.71
N LEU A 20 -3.32 -8.81 -8.67
CA LEU A 20 -4.49 -8.01 -8.33
C LEU A 20 -4.82 -6.94 -9.38
N SER A 21 -3.81 -6.34 -10.01
CA SER A 21 -4.03 -5.42 -11.13
C SER A 21 -4.74 -6.11 -12.29
N VAL A 22 -4.34 -7.32 -12.66
CA VAL A 22 -5.02 -8.11 -13.71
C VAL A 22 -6.47 -8.41 -13.31
N ILE A 23 -6.69 -8.82 -12.05
CA ILE A 23 -8.04 -9.06 -11.52
C ILE A 23 -8.89 -7.79 -11.61
N PHE A 24 -8.38 -6.63 -11.18
CA PHE A 24 -9.15 -5.38 -11.25
C PHE A 24 -9.39 -4.89 -12.68
N VAL A 25 -8.45 -5.11 -13.60
CA VAL A 25 -8.65 -4.84 -15.03
C VAL A 25 -9.77 -5.70 -15.61
N SER A 26 -9.95 -6.94 -15.16
CA SER A 26 -11.04 -7.81 -15.65
C SER A 26 -12.44 -7.23 -15.37
N PHE A 27 -12.58 -6.35 -14.38
CA PHE A 27 -13.82 -5.63 -14.07
C PHE A 27 -13.99 -4.31 -14.85
N TYR A 28 -13.16 -4.05 -15.87
CA TYR A 28 -13.21 -2.83 -16.67
C TYR A 28 -14.60 -2.53 -17.25
N TYR A 29 -15.34 -3.56 -17.67
CA TYR A 29 -16.68 -3.34 -18.21
C TYR A 29 -17.63 -2.70 -17.20
N TYR A 30 -17.51 -3.05 -15.91
CA TYR A 30 -18.43 -2.62 -14.86
C TYR A 30 -18.08 -1.25 -14.26
N ILE A 31 -16.82 -1.02 -13.90
CA ILE A 31 -16.40 0.17 -13.14
C ILE A 31 -15.18 0.86 -13.81
N LYS A 32 -14.94 0.57 -15.11
CA LYS A 32 -13.80 1.06 -15.89
C LYS A 32 -12.48 0.81 -15.16
N LEU A 33 -11.52 1.72 -15.27
CA LEU A 33 -10.22 1.60 -14.60
C LEU A 33 -10.25 2.02 -13.13
N SER A 34 -11.41 2.36 -12.56
CA SER A 34 -11.43 2.96 -11.22
C SER A 34 -10.95 2.02 -10.12
N LEU A 35 -11.28 0.73 -10.21
CA LEU A 35 -10.75 -0.29 -9.31
C LEU A 35 -9.23 -0.42 -9.43
N LEU A 36 -8.71 -0.45 -10.66
CA LEU A 36 -7.27 -0.52 -10.91
C LEU A 36 -6.55 0.72 -10.36
N LEU A 37 -7.06 1.91 -10.66
CA LEU A 37 -6.46 3.18 -10.23
C LEU A 37 -6.44 3.28 -8.71
N GLY A 38 -7.56 3.02 -8.05
CA GLY A 38 -7.64 2.98 -6.59
C GLY A 38 -6.60 2.02 -6.02
N PHE A 39 -6.57 0.78 -6.50
CA PHE A 39 -5.62 -0.24 -6.04
C PHE A 39 -4.16 0.17 -6.24
N LEU A 40 -3.78 0.63 -7.43
CA LEU A 40 -2.38 1.00 -7.73
C LEU A 40 -1.93 2.18 -6.88
N ILE A 41 -2.77 3.22 -6.71
CA ILE A 41 -2.46 4.34 -5.83
C ILE A 41 -2.27 3.83 -4.39
N GLY A 42 -3.14 2.93 -3.94
CA GLY A 42 -3.05 2.31 -2.62
C GLY A 42 -1.78 1.48 -2.42
N SER A 43 -1.43 0.63 -3.38
CA SER A 43 -0.24 -0.23 -3.31
C SER A 43 1.05 0.59 -3.32
N GLN A 44 1.13 1.62 -4.17
CA GLN A 44 2.30 2.51 -4.20
C GLN A 44 2.40 3.34 -2.91
N SER A 45 1.28 3.86 -2.41
CA SER A 45 1.25 4.54 -1.10
C SER A 45 1.73 3.61 0.01
N SER A 46 1.32 2.34 0.00
CA SER A 46 1.79 1.33 0.94
C SER A 46 3.30 1.09 0.87
N SER A 47 3.88 1.08 -0.33
CA SER A 47 5.33 0.95 -0.52
C SER A 47 6.08 2.17 0.01
N ILE A 48 5.59 3.39 -0.26
CA ILE A 48 6.19 4.62 0.25
C ILE A 48 6.13 4.66 1.79
N LEU A 49 4.99 4.28 2.38
CA LEU A 49 4.84 4.18 3.84
C LEU A 49 5.85 3.21 4.46
N PHE A 50 6.13 2.10 3.78
CA PHE A 50 7.14 1.14 4.22
C PHE A 50 8.55 1.74 4.21
N GLU A 51 8.93 2.45 3.13
CA GLU A 51 10.25 3.09 3.05
C GLU A 51 10.40 4.23 4.08
N ILE A 52 9.35 5.03 4.29
CA ILE A 52 9.30 6.03 5.36
C ILE A 52 9.53 5.35 6.71
N ARG A 53 8.81 4.25 6.98
CA ARG A 53 8.94 3.52 8.24
C ARG A 53 10.35 2.97 8.43
N ASN A 54 10.94 2.35 7.40
CA ASN A 54 12.31 1.84 7.45
C ASN A 54 13.32 2.96 7.71
N PHE A 55 13.15 4.13 7.09
CA PHE A 55 14.01 5.29 7.32
C PHE A 55 13.93 5.78 8.77
N PHE A 56 12.73 5.91 9.34
CA PHE A 56 12.58 6.31 10.74
C PHE A 56 13.06 5.22 11.70
N THR A 57 12.79 3.94 11.43
CA THR A 57 13.24 2.84 12.27
C THR A 57 14.77 2.72 12.26
N SER A 58 15.42 2.78 11.11
CA SER A 58 16.89 2.74 11.01
C SER A 58 17.55 3.90 11.77
N LYS A 59 17.02 5.12 11.64
CA LYS A 59 17.47 6.26 12.44
C LYS A 59 17.21 6.10 13.94
N ALA A 60 16.08 5.52 14.32
CA ALA A 60 15.73 5.30 15.73
C ALA A 60 16.68 4.28 16.39
N LEU A 61 17.08 3.23 15.68
CA LEU A 61 18.02 2.20 16.16
C LEU A 61 19.41 2.76 16.50
N GLN A 62 19.80 3.90 15.91
CA GLN A 62 21.08 4.56 16.18
C GLN A 62 21.04 5.52 17.38
N LYS A 63 19.88 5.64 18.06
CA LYS A 63 19.63 6.64 19.11
C LYS A 63 19.26 5.97 20.44
N THR A 64 19.37 6.72 21.53
CA THR A 64 18.96 6.28 22.87
C THR A 64 17.42 6.16 22.97
N LYS A 65 16.93 5.50 24.03
CA LYS A 65 15.52 5.09 24.19
C LYS A 65 14.49 6.23 24.00
N HIS A 66 14.75 7.41 24.54
CA HIS A 66 13.85 8.57 24.42
C HIS A 66 13.76 9.12 22.98
N PRO A 67 14.87 9.53 22.33
CA PRO A 67 14.82 10.00 20.95
C PRO A 67 14.29 8.94 19.98
N ALA A 68 14.56 7.65 20.20
CA ALA A 68 14.01 6.57 19.38
C ALA A 68 12.47 6.52 19.41
N ARG A 69 11.86 6.76 20.58
CA ARG A 69 10.39 6.82 20.74
C ARG A 69 9.80 7.99 19.97
N THR A 70 10.39 9.19 20.11
CA THR A 70 9.92 10.39 19.39
C THR A 70 10.03 10.21 17.88
N LEU A 71 11.13 9.63 17.39
CA LEU A 71 11.33 9.40 15.97
C LEU A 71 10.32 8.40 15.39
N SER A 72 10.01 7.35 16.15
CA SER A 72 9.00 6.35 15.76
C SER A 72 7.60 6.95 15.71
N PHE A 73 7.26 7.80 16.69
CA PHE A 73 5.99 8.53 16.69
C PHE A 73 5.89 9.51 15.51
N LEU A 74 6.97 10.23 15.21
CA LEU A 74 7.01 11.15 14.07
C LEU A 74 6.80 10.40 12.74
N GLY A 75 7.45 9.25 12.56
CA GLY A 75 7.25 8.40 11.38
C GLY A 75 5.79 7.93 11.23
N PHE A 76 5.13 7.60 12.35
CA PHE A 76 3.71 7.27 12.35
C PHE A 76 2.82 8.45 11.93
N ILE A 77 3.05 9.64 12.49
CA ILE A 77 2.29 10.85 12.14
C ILE A 77 2.48 11.22 10.66
N ILE A 78 3.71 11.15 10.14
CA ILE A 78 4.00 11.39 8.72
C ILE A 78 3.28 10.36 7.84
N GLY A 79 3.25 9.09 8.26
CA GLY A 79 2.51 8.05 7.55
C GLY A 79 1.00 8.32 7.49
N LEU A 80 0.40 8.71 8.60
CA LEU A 80 -1.01 9.12 8.63
C LEU A 80 -1.29 10.34 7.76
N ALA A 81 -0.41 11.35 7.82
CA ALA A 81 -0.52 12.55 7.01
C ALA A 81 -0.47 12.23 5.50
N LEU A 82 0.40 11.30 5.10
CA LEU A 82 0.48 10.84 3.70
C LEU A 82 -0.82 10.16 3.26
N ILE A 83 -1.37 9.24 4.07
CA ILE A 83 -2.63 8.55 3.75
C ILE A 83 -3.77 9.57 3.65
N ALA A 84 -3.85 10.51 4.59
CA ALA A 84 -4.86 11.57 4.57
C ALA A 84 -4.73 12.44 3.31
N ALA A 85 -3.51 12.86 2.95
CA ALA A 85 -3.27 13.64 1.75
C ALA A 85 -3.70 12.91 0.47
N VAL A 86 -3.30 11.64 0.30
CA VAL A 86 -3.67 10.84 -0.88
C VAL A 86 -5.19 10.61 -0.94
N THR A 87 -5.83 10.41 0.21
CA THR A 87 -7.30 10.25 0.30
C THR A 87 -8.02 11.53 -0.10
N ILE A 88 -7.58 12.69 0.41
CA ILE A 88 -8.16 14.00 0.07
C ILE A 88 -7.99 14.29 -1.42
N ILE A 89 -6.80 14.05 -1.98
CA ILE A 89 -6.53 14.21 -3.41
C ILE A 89 -7.44 13.30 -4.23
N SER A 90 -7.61 12.03 -3.82
CA SER A 90 -8.48 11.08 -4.51
C SER A 90 -9.95 11.54 -4.49
N ILE A 91 -10.45 12.01 -3.34
CA ILE A 91 -11.81 12.57 -3.23
C ILE A 91 -11.97 13.82 -4.10
N PHE A 92 -10.95 14.68 -4.14
CA PHE A 92 -10.97 15.88 -4.98
C PHE A 92 -11.01 15.53 -6.47
N ILE A 93 -10.21 14.56 -6.92
CA ILE A 93 -10.25 14.05 -8.30
C ILE A 93 -11.63 13.46 -8.61
N ASN A 94 -12.18 12.65 -7.70
CA ASN A 94 -13.52 12.08 -7.84
C ASN A 94 -14.60 13.16 -7.96
N HIS A 95 -14.52 14.20 -7.13
CA HIS A 95 -15.50 15.29 -7.13
C HIS A 95 -15.49 16.11 -8.42
N ASN A 96 -14.32 16.36 -9.01
CA ASN A 96 -14.17 17.14 -10.23
C ASN A 96 -14.33 16.30 -11.52
N SER A 97 -14.65 15.01 -11.39
CA SER A 97 -14.86 14.17 -12.56
C SER A 97 -16.25 14.42 -13.17
N ASN A 98 -16.27 14.93 -14.41
CA ASN A 98 -17.50 15.23 -15.14
C ASN A 98 -18.27 13.98 -15.62
N GLN A 99 -17.80 12.78 -15.29
CA GLN A 99 -18.43 11.53 -15.68
C GLN A 99 -19.36 11.06 -14.57
N ILE A 100 -20.66 11.30 -14.77
CA ILE A 100 -21.71 10.70 -13.95
C ILE A 100 -21.83 9.24 -14.40
N PHE A 101 -21.19 8.33 -13.65
CA PHE A 101 -21.52 6.90 -13.76
C PHE A 101 -22.96 6.69 -13.26
N LEU A 102 -23.65 5.65 -13.74
CA LEU A 102 -25.05 5.25 -13.42
C LEU A 102 -25.34 5.01 -11.91
N LEU A 103 -24.41 5.34 -11.03
CA LEU A 103 -24.51 5.30 -9.58
C LEU A 103 -25.01 6.64 -9.02
N ASN A 104 -25.69 6.57 -7.88
CA ASN A 104 -26.09 7.72 -7.07
C ASN A 104 -24.91 8.70 -6.88
N GLU A 105 -25.11 10.01 -7.04
CA GLU A 105 -24.06 11.04 -7.01
C GLU A 105 -23.14 10.93 -5.79
N LYS A 106 -23.69 10.54 -4.64
CA LYS A 106 -22.91 10.35 -3.40
C LYS A 106 -21.92 9.19 -3.50
N LEU A 107 -22.30 8.10 -4.16
CA LEU A 107 -21.44 6.93 -4.36
C LEU A 107 -20.37 7.18 -5.43
N ASN A 108 -20.67 7.98 -6.46
CA ASN A 108 -19.67 8.36 -7.46
C ASN A 108 -18.45 9.05 -6.82
N LYS A 109 -18.65 9.91 -5.81
CA LYS A 109 -17.55 10.59 -5.10
C LYS A 109 -16.55 9.63 -4.42
N VAL A 110 -16.98 8.41 -4.10
CA VAL A 110 -16.15 7.40 -3.42
C VAL A 110 -15.60 6.35 -4.40
N ILE A 111 -16.33 6.13 -5.50
CA ILE A 111 -16.12 4.98 -6.38
C ILE A 111 -15.50 5.38 -7.72
N TYR A 112 -15.52 6.65 -8.14
CA TYR A 112 -15.08 7.05 -9.48
C TYR A 112 -14.43 8.44 -9.55
N PRO A 113 -13.35 8.62 -10.35
CA PRO A 113 -12.60 7.63 -11.13
C PRO A 113 -11.56 6.86 -10.31
N ILE A 114 -11.42 7.16 -9.01
CA ILE A 114 -10.54 6.43 -8.10
C ILE A 114 -11.42 5.75 -7.04
N ASN A 115 -11.41 4.41 -7.03
CA ASN A 115 -12.19 3.66 -6.06
C ASN A 115 -11.47 3.62 -4.70
N LEU A 116 -12.05 4.29 -3.70
CA LEU A 116 -11.45 4.36 -2.36
C LEU A 116 -11.40 3.01 -1.63
N PHE A 117 -12.31 2.08 -1.92
CA PHE A 117 -12.25 0.72 -1.36
C PHE A 117 -11.07 -0.07 -1.94
N ALA A 118 -10.84 0.04 -3.25
CA ALA A 118 -9.68 -0.55 -3.89
C ALA A 118 -8.38 0.09 -3.39
N PHE A 119 -8.38 1.39 -3.11
CA PHE A 119 -7.25 2.08 -2.45
C PHE A 119 -6.93 1.52 -1.06
N LEU A 120 -7.94 1.36 -0.20
CA LEU A 120 -7.74 0.74 1.12
C LEU A 120 -7.20 -0.69 1.01
N PHE A 121 -7.69 -1.46 0.03
CA PHE A 121 -7.16 -2.78 -0.25
C PHE A 121 -5.70 -2.74 -0.73
N GLY A 122 -5.37 -1.75 -1.58
CA GLY A 122 -4.00 -1.49 -2.02
C GLY A 122 -3.06 -1.16 -0.85
N ILE A 123 -3.52 -0.42 0.16
CA ILE A 123 -2.73 -0.14 1.38
C ILE A 123 -2.30 -1.44 2.09
N LEU A 124 -3.08 -2.51 2.00
CA LEU A 124 -2.75 -3.80 2.63
C LEU A 124 -1.69 -4.61 1.86
N THR A 125 -1.30 -4.18 0.66
CA THR A 125 -0.35 -4.90 -0.20
C THR A 125 1.00 -5.12 0.47
N THR A 126 1.61 -4.09 1.05
CA THR A 126 2.91 -4.22 1.74
C THR A 126 2.85 -5.14 2.95
N PRO A 127 1.93 -4.99 3.94
CA PRO A 127 1.89 -5.89 5.09
C PRO A 127 1.64 -7.35 4.70
N ILE A 128 0.78 -7.61 3.70
CA ILE A 128 0.57 -8.96 3.16
C ILE A 128 1.88 -9.50 2.57
N SER A 129 2.57 -8.70 1.76
CA SER A 129 3.84 -9.09 1.13
C SER A 129 4.95 -9.38 2.15
N ILE A 130 5.00 -8.61 3.25
CA ILE A 130 5.92 -8.84 4.38
C ILE A 130 5.61 -10.18 5.05
N VAL A 131 4.34 -10.45 5.37
CA VAL A 131 3.94 -11.70 6.03
C VAL A 131 4.32 -12.91 5.18
N ILE A 132 4.01 -12.89 3.87
CA ILE A 132 4.37 -13.98 2.96
C ILE A 132 5.90 -14.14 2.89
N SER A 133 6.65 -13.04 2.83
CA SER A 133 8.12 -13.08 2.80
C SER A 133 8.72 -13.75 4.02
N VAL A 134 8.20 -13.44 5.21
CA VAL A 134 8.62 -14.05 6.48
C VAL A 134 8.34 -15.55 6.48
N LEU A 135 7.17 -15.97 6.00
CA LEU A 135 6.80 -17.39 5.92
C LEU A 135 7.73 -18.19 4.99
N ILE A 136 8.07 -17.63 3.82
CA ILE A 136 8.98 -18.27 2.87
C ILE A 136 10.38 -18.42 3.46
N LEU A 137 10.91 -17.36 4.09
CA LEU A 137 12.24 -17.40 4.69
C LEU A 137 12.32 -18.38 5.86
N ARG A 138 11.29 -18.44 6.71
CA ARG A 138 11.23 -19.40 7.81
C ARG A 138 11.25 -20.83 7.31
N LYS A 139 10.54 -21.14 6.23
CA LYS A 139 10.54 -22.47 5.61
C LYS A 139 11.91 -22.83 5.03
N GLY A 140 12.57 -21.88 4.36
CA GLY A 140 13.92 -22.09 3.82
C GLY A 140 15.00 -22.35 4.88
N VAL A 141 14.86 -21.78 6.08
CA VAL A 141 15.77 -22.04 7.21
C VAL A 141 15.53 -23.43 7.81
N ASN A 142 14.27 -23.86 7.92
CA ASN A 142 13.95 -25.19 8.42
C ASN A 142 14.39 -26.31 7.46
N ASN A 143 14.34 -26.07 6.15
CA ASN A 143 14.76 -27.04 5.12
C ASN A 143 16.29 -27.08 4.88
N GLY A 144 17.07 -26.21 5.53
CA GLY A 144 18.54 -26.18 5.45
C GLY A 144 19.23 -26.62 6.74
N LYS A 145 18.48 -27.27 7.63
CA LYS A 145 18.96 -27.86 8.90
C LYS A 145 18.91 -29.40 8.89
N ASP A 146 18.91 -29.99 7.70
CA ASP A 146 19.18 -31.42 7.48
C ASP A 146 20.55 -31.57 6.80
#